data_AF-T1AMQ4-F1
#
_entry.id   AF-T1AMQ4-F1
#
_cell.length_a   1.000
_cell.length_b   1.000
_cell.length_c   1.000
_cell.angle_alpha   90.00
_cell.angle_beta   90.00
_cell.angle_gamma   90.00
#
_symmetry.space_group_name_H-M   'P 1'
#
loop_
_entity.id
_entity.type
_entity.pdbx_description
1 polymer ?
#
loop_
_entity_poly.entity_id
_entity_poly.type
_entity_poly.pdbx_seq_one_letter_code
_entity_poly.pdbx_strand_id
1 'polypeptide(L)'
;MGMMTVATEVIDLTHHTGEHPRMGATDVVPFVPLGGATVEEAVRLAERLGERVWKELGIPVYLYGSAARRPERVDLPAVRKGGFEGIREEIGKNPDRAPDVGESRVHPTAGAVAIGARPVLIAFNAYLTTPDVGIAKKIAKAVRSRDGGLAEVRALGFEIKERNRAQVSM
;
A
#
# COMPACT_ATOMS: atom_id res chain seq x y z
N MET A 1 -11.21 12.20 4.42
CA MET A 1 -12.42 11.88 3.64
C MET A 1 -12.50 12.62 2.33
N GLY A 2 -12.54 13.95 2.27
CA GLY A 2 -12.73 14.68 0.99
C GLY A 2 -11.85 14.24 -0.19
N MET A 3 -10.54 14.04 0.02
CA MET A 3 -9.66 13.51 -1.04
C MET A 3 -10.01 12.09 -1.50
N MET A 4 -10.43 11.21 -0.58
CA MET A 4 -10.83 9.84 -0.92
C MET A 4 -12.15 9.84 -1.69
N THR A 5 -13.09 10.72 -1.33
CA THR A 5 -14.35 10.90 -2.07
C THR A 5 -14.06 11.27 -3.52
N VAL A 6 -13.28 12.33 -3.75
CA VAL A 6 -12.91 12.76 -5.10
C VAL A 6 -12.17 11.64 -5.84
N ALA A 7 -11.19 10.97 -5.21
CA ALA A 7 -10.48 9.86 -5.84
C ALA A 7 -11.41 8.71 -6.26
N THR A 8 -12.44 8.41 -5.46
CA THR A 8 -13.45 7.38 -5.75
C THR A 8 -14.28 7.74 -6.98
N GLU A 9 -14.55 9.03 -7.17
CA GLU A 9 -15.35 9.56 -8.28
C GLU A 9 -14.55 9.65 -9.59
N VAL A 10 -13.26 9.99 -9.52
CA VAL A 10 -12.46 10.34 -10.71
C VAL A 10 -11.46 9.27 -11.15
N ILE A 11 -11.19 8.25 -10.32
CA ILE A 11 -10.24 7.17 -10.63
C ILE A 11 -11.00 5.86 -10.81
N ASP A 12 -10.82 5.26 -11.98
CA ASP A 12 -11.30 3.91 -12.27
C ASP A 12 -10.12 2.95 -12.42
N LEU A 13 -9.93 2.08 -11.42
CA LEU A 13 -8.85 1.09 -11.43
C LEU A 13 -8.97 0.06 -12.55
N THR A 14 -10.17 -0.14 -13.13
CA THR A 14 -10.34 -1.08 -14.23
C THR A 14 -9.61 -0.65 -15.50
N HIS A 15 -9.28 0.65 -15.59
CA HIS A 15 -8.51 1.25 -16.68
C HIS A 15 -7.09 1.65 -16.27
N HIS A 16 -6.73 1.56 -14.98
CA HIS A 16 -5.46 2.06 -14.47
C HIS A 16 -4.35 0.99 -14.49
N THR A 17 -3.23 1.33 -15.13
CA THR A 17 -2.00 0.52 -15.12
C THR A 17 -0.81 1.34 -14.62
N GLY A 18 0.10 0.71 -13.88
CA GLY A 18 1.33 1.36 -13.42
C GLY A 18 2.35 0.35 -12.92
N GLU A 19 3.61 0.78 -12.85
CA GLU A 19 4.74 -0.08 -12.43
C GLU A 19 4.70 -0.42 -10.94
N HIS A 20 4.09 0.46 -10.12
CA HIS A 20 3.96 0.23 -8.68
C HIS A 20 2.70 -0.59 -8.35
N PRO A 21 2.81 -1.60 -7.46
CA PRO A 21 1.66 -2.35 -6.97
C PRO A 21 0.62 -1.43 -6.31
N ARG A 22 -0.64 -1.61 -6.70
CA ARG A 22 -1.81 -0.89 -6.18
C ARG A 22 -3.02 -1.80 -6.10
N MET A 23 -3.88 -1.57 -5.12
CA MET A 23 -5.18 -2.21 -4.92
C MET A 23 -6.35 -1.22 -4.79
N GLY A 24 -6.07 0.07 -4.63
CA GLY A 24 -7.07 1.11 -4.41
C GLY A 24 -6.83 2.38 -5.22
N ALA A 25 -7.91 3.09 -5.59
CA ALA A 25 -7.85 4.46 -6.11
C ALA A 25 -7.19 5.39 -5.06
N THR A 26 -7.56 5.19 -3.80
CA THR A 26 -6.68 5.51 -2.66
C THR A 26 -6.10 4.21 -2.14
N ASP A 27 -4.83 3.95 -2.44
CA ASP A 27 -4.20 2.66 -2.12
C ASP A 27 -3.87 2.51 -0.63
N VAL A 28 -3.28 3.55 -0.03
CA VAL A 28 -2.86 3.55 1.37
C VAL A 28 -3.07 4.89 2.05
N VAL A 29 -3.57 4.88 3.29
CA VAL A 29 -3.70 6.06 4.16
C VAL A 29 -3.03 5.80 5.50
N PRO A 30 -1.75 6.22 5.67
CA PRO A 30 -1.05 6.11 6.94
C PRO A 30 -1.32 7.30 7.86
N PHE A 31 -1.53 7.03 9.14
CA PHE A 31 -1.37 8.00 10.22
C PHE A 31 0.02 7.83 10.84
N VAL A 32 0.79 8.92 10.84
CA VAL A 32 2.14 8.95 11.42
C VAL A 32 2.11 9.90 12.61
N PRO A 33 2.34 9.43 13.84
CA PRO A 33 2.42 10.31 15.00
C PRO A 33 3.65 11.20 14.89
N LEU A 34 3.48 12.50 15.17
CA LEU A 34 4.54 13.51 15.17
C LEU A 34 4.51 14.30 16.49
N GLY A 35 5.67 14.78 16.93
CA GLY A 35 5.80 15.53 18.18
C GLY A 35 5.41 14.68 19.39
N GLY A 36 4.46 15.16 20.20
CA GLY A 36 3.96 14.45 21.38
C GLY A 36 2.83 13.44 21.12
N ALA A 37 2.39 13.27 19.86
CA ALA A 37 1.35 12.32 19.52
C ALA A 37 1.83 10.87 19.67
N THR A 38 0.94 9.95 20.04
CA THR A 38 1.28 8.54 20.25
C THR A 38 0.84 7.64 19.09
N VAL A 39 1.43 6.45 19.01
CA VAL A 39 1.02 5.44 18.01
C VAL A 39 -0.42 5.01 18.25
N GLU A 40 -0.86 4.91 19.51
CA GLU A 40 -2.22 4.53 19.87
C GLU A 40 -3.25 5.57 19.40
N GLU A 41 -2.90 6.86 19.45
CA GLU A 41 -3.72 7.93 18.87
C GLU A 41 -3.85 7.79 17.35
N ALA A 42 -2.74 7.48 16.67
CA ALA A 42 -2.73 7.22 15.24
C ALA A 42 -3.55 5.97 14.86
N VAL A 43 -3.49 4.89 15.67
CA VAL A 43 -4.32 3.69 15.49
C VAL A 43 -5.80 4.03 15.62
N ARG A 44 -6.21 4.78 16.67
CA ARG A 44 -7.60 5.22 16.82
C ARG A 44 -8.09 6.08 15.66
N LEU A 45 -7.21 6.87 15.04
CA LEU A 45 -7.54 7.62 13.82
C LEU A 45 -7.71 6.70 12.60
N ALA A 46 -6.83 5.72 12.44
CA ALA A 46 -6.91 4.73 11.37
C ALA A 46 -8.22 3.93 11.42
N GLU A 47 -8.59 3.43 12.59
CA GLU A 47 -9.84 2.69 12.79
C GLU A 47 -11.08 3.54 12.52
N ARG A 48 -11.13 4.76 13.09
CA ARG A 48 -12.25 5.69 12.86
C ARG A 48 -12.39 6.06 11.39
N LEU A 49 -11.27 6.24 10.68
CA LEU A 49 -11.30 6.49 9.24
C LEU A 49 -11.80 5.27 8.49
N GLY A 50 -11.35 4.06 8.85
CA GLY A 50 -11.76 2.81 8.21
C GLY A 50 -13.28 2.59 8.24
N GLU A 51 -13.89 2.77 9.42
CA GLU A 51 -15.35 2.67 9.59
C GLU A 51 -16.10 3.69 8.71
N ARG A 52 -15.60 4.93 8.64
CA ARG A 52 -16.19 5.98 7.81
C ARG A 52 -16.03 5.70 6.33
N VAL A 53 -14.88 5.21 5.88
CA VAL A 53 -14.63 4.88 4.48
C VAL A 53 -15.58 3.78 4.00
N TRP A 54 -15.76 2.74 4.80
CA TRP A 54 -16.75 1.71 4.48
C TRP A 54 -18.17 2.29 4.43
N LYS A 55 -18.59 3.00 5.48
CA LYS A 55 -19.96 3.53 5.60
C LYS A 55 -20.32 4.56 4.52
N GLU A 56 -19.38 5.45 4.19
CA GLU A 56 -19.63 6.60 3.31
C GLU A 56 -19.28 6.32 1.85
N LEU A 57 -18.31 5.44 1.57
CA LEU A 57 -17.81 5.18 0.21
C LEU A 57 -17.99 3.72 -0.26
N GLY A 58 -18.38 2.80 0.61
CA GLY A 58 -18.53 1.38 0.25
C GLY A 58 -17.22 0.70 -0.14
N ILE A 59 -16.07 1.26 0.27
CA ILE A 59 -14.75 0.70 -0.03
C ILE A 59 -14.32 -0.20 1.14
N PRO A 60 -14.00 -1.49 0.89
CA PRO A 60 -13.50 -2.37 1.94
C PRO A 60 -12.12 -1.92 2.43
N VAL A 61 -11.90 -2.07 3.74
CA VAL A 61 -10.70 -1.56 4.41
C VAL A 61 -9.89 -2.69 5.01
N TYR A 62 -8.58 -2.66 4.75
CA TYR A 62 -7.59 -3.47 5.46
C TYR A 62 -6.83 -2.58 6.44
N LEU A 63 -6.82 -2.96 7.72
CA LEU A 63 -6.01 -2.27 8.72
C LEU A 63 -4.59 -2.85 8.71
N TYR A 64 -3.59 -1.98 8.66
CA TYR A 64 -2.19 -2.39 8.51
C TYR A 64 -1.24 -1.68 9.49
N GLY A 65 0.01 -2.15 9.54
CA GLY A 65 1.03 -1.59 10.41
C GLY A 65 0.65 -1.78 11.88
N SER A 66 0.83 -0.74 12.70
CA SER A 66 0.45 -0.76 14.11
C SER A 66 -1.06 -0.87 14.35
N ALA A 67 -1.89 -0.64 13.32
CA ALA A 67 -3.34 -0.82 13.39
C ALA A 67 -3.81 -2.22 12.93
N ALA A 68 -2.89 -3.08 12.50
CA ALA A 68 -3.24 -4.39 11.98
C ALA A 68 -3.95 -5.25 13.03
N ARG A 69 -5.12 -5.80 12.68
CA ARG A 69 -5.85 -6.75 13.54
C ARG A 69 -5.33 -8.18 13.43
N ARG A 70 -4.54 -8.44 12.39
CA ARG A 70 -3.91 -9.75 12.13
C ARG A 70 -2.40 -9.58 11.92
N PRO A 71 -1.55 -10.47 12.46
CA PRO A 71 -0.10 -10.35 12.35
C PRO A 71 0.40 -10.22 10.89
N GLU A 72 -0.20 -10.95 9.96
CA GLU A 72 0.16 -10.94 8.54
C GLU A 72 -0.13 -9.59 7.84
N ARG A 73 -0.97 -8.74 8.44
CA ARG A 73 -1.34 -7.41 7.89
C ARG A 73 -0.47 -6.28 8.40
N VAL A 74 0.45 -6.56 9.34
CA VAL A 74 1.46 -5.58 9.74
C VAL A 74 2.23 -5.10 8.50
N ASP A 75 2.53 -6.02 7.57
CA ASP A 75 3.26 -5.72 6.36
C ASP A 75 2.35 -5.31 5.18
N LEU A 76 2.47 -4.06 4.74
CA LEU A 76 1.65 -3.50 3.65
C LEU A 76 1.78 -4.28 2.30
N PRO A 77 2.96 -4.73 1.85
CA PRO A 77 3.08 -5.64 0.71
C PRO A 77 2.28 -6.94 0.84
N ALA A 78 2.15 -7.50 2.05
CA ALA A 78 1.32 -8.69 2.26
C ALA A 78 -0.17 -8.38 2.07
N VAL A 79 -0.63 -7.24 2.59
CA VAL A 79 -2.01 -6.75 2.37
C VAL A 79 -2.30 -6.57 0.88
N ARG A 80 -1.40 -5.88 0.15
CA ARG A 80 -1.56 -5.55 -1.28
C ARG A 80 -1.12 -6.65 -2.24
N LYS A 81 -0.85 -7.87 -1.74
CA LYS A 81 -0.37 -8.97 -2.59
C LYS A 81 -1.35 -9.21 -3.75
N GLY A 82 -0.83 -9.30 -4.97
CA GLY A 82 -1.65 -9.47 -6.19
C GLY A 82 -2.30 -8.19 -6.71
N GLY A 83 -2.18 -7.05 -6.02
CA GLY A 83 -2.77 -5.79 -6.44
C GLY A 83 -4.30 -5.84 -6.53
N PHE A 84 -4.89 -4.89 -7.27
CA PHE A 84 -6.33 -4.78 -7.49
C PHE A 84 -6.91 -6.04 -8.12
N GLU A 85 -6.25 -6.59 -9.15
CA GLU A 85 -6.72 -7.75 -9.90
C GLU A 85 -6.76 -8.99 -9.01
N GLY A 86 -5.67 -9.28 -8.29
CA GLY A 86 -5.60 -10.44 -7.41
C GLY A 86 -6.54 -10.34 -6.20
N ILE A 87 -6.69 -9.14 -5.61
CA ILE A 87 -7.66 -8.95 -4.52
C ILE A 87 -9.08 -9.14 -5.04
N ARG A 88 -9.44 -8.55 -6.19
CA ARG A 88 -10.77 -8.70 -6.79
C ARG A 88 -11.12 -10.16 -7.07
N GLU A 89 -10.14 -10.98 -7.45
CA GLU A 89 -10.36 -12.40 -7.73
C GLU A 89 -10.55 -13.25 -6.47
N GLU A 90 -9.80 -12.97 -5.42
CA GLU A 90 -9.73 -13.78 -4.20
C GLU A 90 -10.71 -13.33 -3.10
N ILE A 91 -11.05 -12.05 -3.03
CA ILE A 91 -11.90 -11.50 -1.98
C ILE A 91 -13.28 -12.19 -1.99
N GLY A 92 -13.77 -12.60 -0.83
CA GLY A 92 -15.02 -13.35 -0.69
C GLY A 92 -14.94 -14.83 -1.04
N LYS A 93 -13.85 -15.30 -1.68
CA LYS A 93 -13.57 -16.74 -1.91
C LYS A 93 -12.53 -17.28 -0.92
N ASN A 94 -11.53 -16.46 -0.60
CA ASN A 94 -10.50 -16.78 0.36
C ASN A 94 -10.77 -16.03 1.70
N PRO A 95 -11.08 -16.74 2.79
CA PRO A 95 -11.30 -16.12 4.11
C PRO A 95 -10.12 -15.30 4.64
N ASP A 96 -8.88 -15.65 4.25
CA ASP A 96 -7.68 -14.92 4.65
C ASP A 96 -7.63 -13.51 4.02
N ARG A 97 -8.37 -13.33 2.93
CA ARG A 97 -8.44 -12.09 2.15
C ARG A 97 -9.64 -11.22 2.52
N ALA A 98 -10.48 -11.64 3.47
CA ALA A 98 -11.58 -10.82 3.96
C ALA A 98 -11.08 -9.49 4.57
N PRO A 99 -11.67 -8.33 4.28
CA PRO A 99 -11.22 -7.05 4.85
C PRO A 99 -11.47 -6.99 6.37
N ASP A 100 -10.83 -6.03 7.04
CA ASP A 100 -11.06 -5.77 8.47
C ASP A 100 -12.36 -5.02 8.71
N VAL A 101 -12.76 -4.20 7.74
CA VAL A 101 -14.02 -3.43 7.75
C VAL A 101 -14.68 -3.53 6.38
N GLY A 102 -15.99 -3.82 6.40
CA GLY A 102 -16.84 -3.90 5.21
C GLY A 102 -17.04 -5.30 4.66
N GLU A 103 -17.77 -5.38 3.55
CA GLU A 103 -18.04 -6.64 2.88
C GLU A 103 -16.80 -7.22 2.21
N SER A 104 -16.73 -8.54 2.10
CA SER A 104 -15.69 -9.26 1.38
C SER A 104 -15.84 -9.14 -0.15
N ARG A 105 -15.85 -7.90 -0.66
CA ARG A 105 -15.94 -7.55 -2.06
C ARG A 105 -15.24 -6.21 -2.31
N VAL A 106 -14.44 -6.11 -3.38
CA VAL A 106 -13.85 -4.83 -3.78
C VAL A 106 -14.92 -3.84 -4.24
N HIS A 107 -14.66 -2.56 -4.04
CA HIS A 107 -15.40 -1.52 -4.74
C HIS A 107 -15.14 -1.66 -6.25
N PRO A 108 -16.16 -1.58 -7.13
CA PRO A 108 -16.03 -1.89 -8.56
C PRO A 108 -14.91 -1.13 -9.28
N THR A 109 -14.80 0.17 -9.03
CA THR A 109 -13.81 1.07 -9.67
C THR A 109 -12.69 1.49 -8.71
N ALA A 110 -13.02 1.83 -7.47
CA ALA A 110 -12.04 2.29 -6.46
C ALA A 110 -11.24 1.19 -5.74
N GLY A 111 -11.60 -0.09 -5.88
CA GLY A 111 -10.85 -1.21 -5.28
C GLY A 111 -10.99 -1.33 -3.76
N ALA A 112 -9.86 -1.44 -3.06
CA ALA A 112 -9.77 -1.55 -1.60
C ALA A 112 -8.70 -0.61 -1.06
N VAL A 113 -8.77 -0.25 0.23
CA VAL A 113 -7.80 0.66 0.85
C VAL A 113 -7.10 0.02 2.05
N ALA A 114 -5.79 0.27 2.18
CA ALA A 114 -5.05 -0.02 3.41
C ALA A 114 -5.00 1.24 4.28
N ILE A 115 -5.52 1.18 5.51
CA ILE A 115 -5.47 2.30 6.46
C ILE A 115 -4.70 1.83 7.68
N GLY A 116 -3.76 2.63 8.19
CA GLY A 116 -2.95 2.16 9.30
C GLY A 116 -2.22 3.26 10.04
N ALA A 117 -1.47 2.83 11.06
CA ALA A 117 -0.57 3.68 11.81
C ALA A 117 0.85 3.12 11.70
N ARG A 118 1.84 4.01 11.60
CA ARG A 118 3.26 3.60 11.47
C ARG A 118 4.20 4.73 11.87
N PRO A 119 5.47 4.43 12.19
CA PRO A 119 6.51 5.45 12.29
C PRO A 119 6.73 6.16 10.95
N VAL A 120 7.52 7.24 10.99
CA VAL A 120 7.97 7.97 9.80
C VAL A 120 8.65 6.98 8.84
N LEU A 121 8.26 7.04 7.56
CA LEU A 121 8.92 6.33 6.48
C LEU A 121 9.44 7.33 5.47
N ILE A 122 10.67 7.14 5.03
CA ILE A 122 11.31 7.93 3.98
C ILE A 122 11.25 7.12 2.70
N ALA A 123 10.54 7.61 1.69
CA ALA A 123 10.60 7.07 0.34
C ALA A 123 11.80 7.70 -0.38
N PHE A 124 12.79 6.89 -0.72
CA PHE A 124 14.06 7.35 -1.29
C PHE A 124 14.36 6.61 -2.59
N ASN A 125 14.59 7.36 -3.66
CA ASN A 125 14.84 6.82 -4.98
C ASN A 125 16.26 7.15 -5.44
N ALA A 126 17.08 6.13 -5.65
CA ALA A 126 18.41 6.26 -6.22
C ALA A 126 18.38 5.96 -7.72
N TYR A 127 18.58 6.99 -8.56
CA TYR A 127 18.70 6.81 -10.00
C TYR A 127 20.09 6.30 -10.38
N LEU A 128 20.16 5.20 -11.11
CA LEU A 128 21.40 4.65 -11.64
C LEU A 128 21.80 5.38 -12.92
N THR A 129 23.07 5.36 -13.28
CA THR A 129 23.58 5.93 -14.55
C THR A 129 23.39 5.00 -15.75
N THR A 130 22.58 3.95 -15.60
CA THR A 130 22.27 2.92 -16.62
C THR A 130 20.76 2.67 -16.67
N PRO A 131 20.18 2.33 -17.84
CA PRO A 131 18.80 1.86 -17.96
C PRO A 131 18.61 0.39 -17.54
N ASP A 132 19.69 -0.35 -17.23
CA ASP A 132 19.60 -1.77 -16.92
C ASP A 132 18.89 -2.05 -15.57
N VAL A 133 17.63 -2.45 -15.67
CA VAL A 133 16.78 -2.84 -14.54
C VAL A 133 17.31 -4.08 -13.82
N GLY A 134 18.03 -4.96 -14.52
CA GLY A 134 18.70 -6.10 -13.91
C GLY A 134 19.72 -5.68 -12.87
N ILE A 135 20.48 -4.61 -13.12
CA ILE A 135 21.40 -4.02 -12.14
C ILE A 135 20.61 -3.45 -10.95
N ALA A 136 19.55 -2.66 -11.19
CA ALA A 136 18.72 -2.12 -10.12
C ALA A 136 18.09 -3.21 -9.25
N LYS A 137 17.59 -4.30 -9.85
CA LYS A 137 17.04 -5.45 -9.12
C LYS A 137 18.09 -6.17 -8.27
N LYS A 138 19.31 -6.32 -8.77
CA LYS A 138 20.44 -6.89 -8.00
C LYS A 138 20.78 -6.02 -6.79
N ILE A 139 20.88 -4.70 -6.97
CA ILE A 139 21.14 -3.76 -5.86
C ILE A 139 20.00 -3.78 -4.85
N ALA A 140 18.74 -3.68 -5.31
CA ALA A 140 17.57 -3.74 -4.44
C ALA A 140 17.54 -5.01 -3.58
N LYS A 141 17.89 -6.16 -4.17
CA LYS A 141 18.00 -7.43 -3.42
C LYS A 141 19.10 -7.38 -2.35
N ALA A 142 20.26 -6.79 -2.66
CA ALA A 142 21.38 -6.70 -1.73
C ALA A 142 21.11 -5.76 -0.55
N VAL A 143 20.34 -4.69 -0.74
CA VAL A 143 20.14 -3.66 0.31
C VAL A 143 18.92 -3.90 1.19
N ARG A 144 17.90 -4.63 0.73
CA ARG A 144 16.65 -4.78 1.50
C ARG A 144 16.75 -5.82 2.61
N SER A 145 16.09 -5.54 3.73
CA SER A 145 16.16 -6.31 4.98
C SER A 145 15.82 -7.79 4.80
N ARG A 146 14.76 -8.09 4.04
CA ARG A 146 14.26 -9.47 3.83
C ARG A 146 15.31 -10.42 3.24
N ASP A 147 16.28 -9.89 2.50
CA ASP A 147 17.31 -10.69 1.82
C ASP A 147 18.68 -10.58 2.55
N GLY A 148 18.69 -10.13 3.81
CA GLY A 148 19.89 -10.01 4.64
C GLY A 148 20.62 -8.67 4.51
N GLY A 149 19.99 -7.67 3.88
CA GLY A 149 20.53 -6.32 3.73
C GLY A 149 20.36 -5.44 4.96
N LEU A 150 20.18 -4.14 4.73
CA LEU A 150 20.03 -3.13 5.77
C LEU A 150 18.72 -3.32 6.55
N ALA A 151 18.77 -3.17 7.87
CA ALA A 151 17.61 -3.27 8.74
C ALA A 151 16.52 -2.25 8.36
N GLU A 152 15.25 -2.66 8.41
CA GLU A 152 14.07 -1.85 8.07
C GLU A 152 14.00 -1.29 6.63
N VAL A 153 15.00 -1.54 5.77
CA VAL A 153 15.00 -1.11 4.38
C VAL A 153 14.18 -2.05 3.51
N ARG A 154 13.26 -1.48 2.74
CA ARG A 154 12.56 -2.16 1.64
C ARG A 154 13.16 -1.65 0.35
N ALA A 155 13.22 -2.48 -0.69
CA ALA A 155 13.72 -2.02 -1.97
C ALA A 155 13.15 -2.79 -3.17
N LEU A 156 12.93 -2.07 -4.25
CA LEU A 156 12.55 -2.58 -5.57
C LEU A 156 13.36 -1.89 -6.67
N GLY A 157 13.62 -2.63 -7.75
CA GLY A 157 14.32 -2.11 -8.94
C GLY A 157 13.34 -1.89 -10.08
N PHE A 158 13.30 -0.67 -10.61
CA PHE A 158 12.39 -0.25 -11.69
C PHE A 158 13.14 0.36 -12.86
N GLU A 159 12.50 0.34 -14.03
CA GLU A 159 12.85 1.22 -15.15
C GLU A 159 12.09 2.53 -15.02
N ILE A 160 12.72 3.64 -15.37
CA ILE A 160 12.09 4.94 -15.54
C ILE A 160 12.23 5.31 -17.02
N LYS A 161 11.25 4.88 -17.81
CA LYS A 161 11.27 4.95 -19.28
C LYS A 161 11.48 6.38 -19.77
N GLU A 162 10.83 7.34 -19.12
CA GLU A 162 10.90 8.77 -19.48
C GLU A 162 12.30 9.34 -19.29
N ARG A 163 13.13 8.69 -18.49
CA ARG A 163 14.51 9.13 -18.20
C ARG A 163 15.57 8.22 -18.80
N ASN A 164 15.17 7.11 -19.44
CA ASN A 164 16.08 6.06 -19.90
C ASN A 164 17.08 5.64 -18.81
N ARG A 165 16.57 5.43 -17.59
CA ARG A 165 17.39 5.11 -16.40
C ARG A 165 16.69 4.07 -15.54
N ALA A 166 17.46 3.18 -14.93
CA ALA A 166 16.99 2.32 -13.87
C ALA A 166 17.04 3.05 -12.51
N GLN A 167 16.18 2.62 -11.60
CA GLN A 167 16.05 3.20 -10.26
C GLN A 167 16.00 2.09 -9.22
N VAL A 168 16.70 2.30 -8.10
CA VAL A 168 16.46 1.55 -6.86
C VAL A 168 15.54 2.41 -6.00
N SER A 169 14.30 1.96 -5.82
CA SER A 169 13.31 2.60 -4.96
C SER A 169 13.33 1.95 -3.59
N MET A 170 13.46 2.75 -2.54
CA MET A 170 13.54 2.31 -1.14
C MET A 170 12.46 2.98 -0.28
#